data_AF-A0A8J6SDE0-F1
#
_entry.id   AF-A0A8J6SDE0-F1
#
_cell.length_a   1.000
_cell.length_b   1.000
_cell.length_c   1.000
_cell.angle_alpha   90.00
_cell.angle_beta   90.00
_cell.angle_gamma   90.00
#
_symmetry.space_group_name_H-M   'P 1'
#
loop_
_entity.id
_entity.type
_entity.pdbx_description
1 polymer ?
#
loop_
_entity_poly.entity_id
_entity_poly.type
_entity_poly.pdbx_seq_one_letter_code
_entity_poly.pdbx_strand_id
1 'polypeptide(L)'
;MPHVKSYCIMVILILMKVFYLAMSQQPPKNLLETVLLYIQHGETKTPGSNFSNLKTTLRRYVLPNLHGYKFVPEDLEGAGLDYALSQIPLDVFLNVKPLELLSKGCQAALSAGQITANLERTTYRPALNKFLKWIQQESWYEEAAEGRYGKYAPKTRSKANIMAANRGRRSLHANPYGLKESELTPKLLKQLEQLHTFCTGEYVPKRQDKKMREVTFNNHKTRLLNILGWLKNVESYQLADLDFKLLNDLDLLEKFFAWGINERGNTCGWAMGFCDLALNVAK
;
A
#
# COMPACT_ATOMS: atom_id res chain seq x y z
N MET A 1 37.63 -0.77 -13.01
CA MET A 1 36.50 -1.52 -12.43
C MET A 1 35.69 -0.65 -11.44
N PRO A 2 34.80 0.26 -11.90
CA PRO A 2 34.01 1.12 -11.02
C PRO A 2 32.53 0.68 -10.83
N HIS A 3 32.05 -0.33 -11.56
CA HIS A 3 30.63 -0.66 -11.61
C HIS A 3 30.09 -1.46 -10.41
N VAL A 4 30.94 -2.06 -9.59
CA VAL A 4 30.51 -2.91 -8.46
C VAL A 4 30.03 -2.09 -7.25
N LYS A 5 30.57 -0.88 -7.04
CA LYS A 5 30.18 -0.02 -5.89
C LYS A 5 28.78 0.59 -6.05
N SER A 6 28.30 0.77 -7.29
CA SER A 6 26.96 1.34 -7.56
C SER A 6 25.84 0.33 -7.28
N TYR A 7 26.08 -0.96 -7.54
CA TYR A 7 25.10 -2.03 -7.26
C TYR A 7 24.90 -2.26 -5.76
N CYS A 8 25.95 -2.22 -4.93
CA CYS A 8 25.79 -2.37 -3.48
C CYS A 8 24.95 -1.25 -2.85
N ILE A 9 25.11 0.01 -3.29
CA ILE A 9 24.31 1.14 -2.77
C ILE A 9 22.85 1.01 -3.21
N MET A 10 22.60 0.60 -4.45
CA MET A 10 21.24 0.40 -4.96
C MET A 10 20.53 -0.76 -4.26
N VAL A 11 21.24 -1.87 -4.02
CA VAL A 11 20.72 -3.04 -3.28
C VAL A 11 20.48 -2.68 -1.81
N ILE A 12 21.34 -1.88 -1.17
CA ILE A 12 21.11 -1.38 0.20
C ILE A 12 19.89 -0.45 0.23
N LEU A 13 19.72 0.45 -0.74
CA LEU A 13 18.54 1.32 -0.80
C LEU A 13 17.25 0.55 -1.09
N ILE A 14 17.31 -0.48 -1.93
CA ILE A 14 16.16 -1.37 -2.19
C ILE A 14 15.86 -2.20 -0.95
N LEU A 15 16.87 -2.77 -0.29
CA LEU A 15 16.70 -3.53 0.95
C LEU A 15 16.20 -2.64 2.08
N MET A 16 16.67 -1.40 2.22
CA MET A 16 16.13 -0.45 3.20
C MET A 16 14.69 -0.06 2.86
N LYS A 17 14.35 0.09 1.57
CA LYS A 17 12.98 0.38 1.13
C LYS A 17 12.05 -0.83 1.35
N VAL A 18 12.55 -2.06 1.21
CA VAL A 18 11.83 -3.32 1.44
C VAL A 18 11.71 -3.63 2.94
N PHE A 19 12.78 -3.47 3.72
CA PHE A 19 12.73 -3.57 5.18
C PHE A 19 11.82 -2.50 5.76
N TYR A 20 11.81 -1.29 5.20
CA TYR A 20 10.91 -0.23 5.63
C TYR A 20 9.47 -0.45 5.17
N LEU A 21 9.21 -1.02 4.00
CA LEU A 21 7.87 -1.49 3.60
C LEU A 21 7.37 -2.64 4.49
N ALA A 22 8.29 -3.41 5.08
CA ALA A 22 7.97 -4.44 6.07
C ALA A 22 7.79 -3.84 7.48
N MET A 23 8.55 -2.81 7.86
CA MET A 23 8.41 -2.08 9.13
C MET A 23 7.25 -1.07 9.12
N SER A 24 6.79 -0.61 7.96
CA SER A 24 5.63 0.28 7.80
C SER A 24 4.29 -0.38 8.14
N GLN A 25 4.31 -1.64 8.57
CA GLN A 25 3.13 -2.32 9.07
C GLN A 25 2.88 -2.06 10.56
N GLN A 26 3.86 -1.56 11.33
CA GLN A 26 3.63 -1.24 12.73
C GLN A 26 3.35 0.26 12.90
N PRO A 27 2.25 0.63 13.59
CA PRO A 27 1.98 2.03 13.90
C PRO A 27 3.12 2.61 14.77
N PRO A 28 3.54 3.86 14.53
CA PRO A 28 4.52 4.53 15.38
C PRO A 28 3.99 4.61 16.81
N LYS A 29 4.85 4.31 17.78
CA LYS A 29 4.47 4.21 19.20
C LYS A 29 4.30 5.56 19.85
N ASN A 30 5.09 6.54 19.43
CA ASN A 30 5.18 7.86 20.02
C ASN A 30 5.22 8.97 18.95
N LEU A 31 5.11 10.21 19.43
CA LEU A 31 5.10 11.38 18.57
C LEU A 31 6.45 11.58 17.84
N LEU A 32 7.58 11.22 18.45
CA LEU A 32 8.90 11.32 17.79
C LEU A 32 8.96 10.45 16.53
N GLU A 33 8.64 9.16 16.66
CA GLU A 33 8.63 8.22 15.53
C GLU A 33 7.71 8.74 14.41
N THR A 34 6.52 9.23 14.78
CA THR A 34 5.55 9.80 13.83
C THR A 34 6.13 11.01 13.09
N VAL A 35 6.83 11.90 13.79
CA VAL A 35 7.48 13.07 13.20
C VAL A 35 8.61 12.65 12.27
N LEU A 36 9.42 11.66 12.63
CA LEU A 36 10.49 11.14 11.76
C LEU A 36 9.94 10.53 10.47
N LEU A 37 8.87 9.75 10.54
CA LEU A 37 8.17 9.21 9.36
C LEU A 37 7.65 10.34 8.45
N TYR A 38 7.13 11.42 9.05
CA TYR A 38 6.66 12.59 8.29
C TYR A 38 7.79 13.31 7.55
N ILE A 39 8.96 13.47 8.17
CA ILE A 39 10.14 14.07 7.53
C ILE A 39 10.53 13.25 6.30
N GLN A 40 10.66 11.93 6.47
CA GLN A 40 11.02 11.02 5.40
C GLN A 40 10.02 11.09 4.25
N HIS A 41 8.72 11.19 4.55
CA HIS A 41 7.70 11.42 3.53
C HIS A 41 7.89 12.75 2.79
N GLY A 42 8.18 13.83 3.52
CA GLY A 42 8.36 15.18 2.98
C GLY A 42 9.56 15.33 2.05
N GLU A 43 10.69 14.69 2.39
CA GLU A 43 11.92 14.69 1.58
C GLU A 43 11.69 14.14 0.17
N THR A 44 10.71 13.25 -0.01
CA THR A 44 10.36 12.71 -1.34
C THR A 44 9.53 13.65 -2.21
N LYS A 45 8.94 14.72 -1.66
CA LYS A 45 7.95 15.56 -2.38
C LYS A 45 8.29 17.04 -2.44
N THR A 46 8.80 17.66 -1.36
CA THR A 46 9.19 19.09 -1.33
C THR A 46 10.12 19.36 -0.14
N PRO A 47 11.41 19.62 -0.35
CA PRO A 47 12.37 19.80 0.74
C PRO A 47 12.24 21.16 1.45
N GLY A 48 12.40 21.18 2.78
CA GLY A 48 12.91 22.36 3.52
C GLY A 48 11.97 23.03 4.52
N SER A 49 11.01 23.85 4.05
CA SER A 49 10.44 24.90 4.92
C SER A 49 9.37 24.43 5.93
N ASN A 50 8.57 23.43 5.57
CA ASN A 50 7.42 23.03 6.40
C ASN A 50 7.82 22.34 7.70
N PHE A 51 8.98 21.70 7.74
CA PHE A 51 9.40 20.93 8.90
C PHE A 51 9.89 21.79 10.07
N SER A 52 10.67 22.82 9.78
CA SER A 52 11.11 23.78 10.81
C SER A 52 9.92 24.48 11.48
N ASN A 53 8.91 24.82 10.67
CA ASN A 53 7.65 25.37 11.18
C ASN A 53 6.90 24.36 12.07
N LEU A 54 6.85 23.09 11.69
CA LEU A 54 6.23 22.05 12.53
C LEU A 54 6.97 21.89 13.86
N LYS A 55 8.30 21.76 13.85
CA LYS A 55 9.12 21.66 15.07
C LYS A 55 8.89 22.85 15.99
N THR A 56 8.93 24.06 15.44
CA THR A 56 8.64 25.30 16.18
C THR A 56 7.22 25.30 16.74
N THR A 57 6.24 24.83 15.95
CA THR A 57 4.84 24.76 16.36
C THR A 57 4.64 23.82 17.54
N LEU A 58 5.20 22.61 17.45
CA LEU A 58 5.15 21.62 18.52
C LEU A 58 5.84 22.14 19.78
N ARG A 59 7.08 22.60 19.64
CA ARG A 59 7.92 23.10 20.73
C ARG A 59 7.29 24.27 21.48
N ARG A 60 6.85 25.31 20.78
CA ARG A 60 6.49 26.59 21.42
C ARG A 60 5.03 26.68 21.84
N TYR A 61 4.13 26.00 21.12
CA TYR A 61 2.69 26.24 21.30
C TYR A 61 1.90 25.00 21.69
N VAL A 62 2.33 23.80 21.26
CA VAL A 62 1.58 22.57 21.54
C VAL A 62 2.07 21.88 22.82
N LEU A 63 3.35 21.51 22.89
CA LEU A 63 3.92 20.74 24.00
C LEU A 63 3.82 21.44 25.36
N PRO A 64 4.06 22.76 25.49
CA PRO A 64 3.91 23.46 26.77
C PRO A 64 2.47 23.48 27.30
N ASN A 65 1.49 23.28 26.41
CA ASN A 65 0.07 23.27 26.76
C ASN A 65 -0.49 21.84 26.91
N LEU A 66 0.34 20.81 26.77
CA LEU A 66 -0.09 19.41 26.84
C LEU A 66 -0.29 18.98 28.29
N HIS A 67 -1.55 18.72 28.67
CA HIS A 67 -1.89 18.29 30.02
C HIS A 67 -1.26 16.93 30.37
N GLY A 68 -0.77 16.78 31.60
CA GLY A 68 -0.13 15.55 32.10
C GLY A 68 1.39 15.51 31.88
N TYR A 69 1.94 16.42 31.07
CA TYR A 69 3.37 16.54 30.83
C TYR A 69 3.85 17.91 31.34
N LYS A 70 4.97 17.93 32.05
CA LYS A 70 5.59 19.16 32.56
C LYS A 70 6.95 19.34 31.91
N PHE A 71 6.94 19.80 30.66
CA PHE A 71 8.17 20.16 29.96
C PHE A 71 8.53 21.60 30.32
N VAL A 72 9.76 21.81 30.77
CA VAL A 72 10.32 23.15 31.01
C VAL A 72 10.88 23.66 29.68
N PRO A 73 10.90 24.97 29.37
CA PRO A 73 11.38 25.47 28.08
C PRO A 73 12.76 24.94 27.66
N GLU A 74 13.67 24.74 28.61
CA GLU A 74 15.01 24.18 28.40
C GLU A 74 14.95 22.73 27.88
N ASP A 75 13.96 21.94 28.31
CA ASP A 75 13.76 20.56 27.87
C ASP A 75 13.33 20.48 26.40
N LEU A 76 12.88 21.58 25.81
CA LEU A 76 12.32 21.59 24.45
C LEU A 76 13.30 22.16 23.42
N GLU A 77 14.55 22.43 23.80
CA GLU A 77 15.60 22.91 22.89
C GLU A 77 16.49 21.76 22.39
N GLY A 78 16.94 21.85 21.13
CA GLY A 78 17.86 20.88 20.52
C GLY A 78 17.39 19.43 20.64
N ALA A 79 18.25 18.58 21.23
CA ALA A 79 17.99 17.16 21.47
C ALA A 79 16.92 16.90 22.54
N GLY A 80 16.65 17.88 23.43
CA GLY A 80 15.59 17.78 24.43
C GLY A 80 14.21 17.66 23.78
N LEU A 81 13.99 18.36 22.67
CA LEU A 81 12.74 18.24 21.91
C LEU A 81 12.49 16.80 21.47
N ASP A 82 13.51 16.11 20.96
CA ASP A 82 13.36 14.74 20.48
C ASP A 82 13.00 13.80 21.64
N TYR A 83 13.63 13.98 22.81
CA TYR A 83 13.26 13.27 24.03
C TYR A 83 11.82 13.55 24.45
N ALA A 84 11.39 14.82 24.48
CA ALA A 84 10.01 15.18 24.84
C ALA A 84 8.98 14.53 23.91
N LEU A 85 9.26 14.49 22.61
CA LEU A 85 8.41 13.84 21.62
C LEU A 85 8.36 12.31 21.80
N SER A 86 9.44 11.67 22.27
CA SER A 86 9.46 10.22 22.49
C SER A 86 8.64 9.79 23.72
N GLN A 87 8.43 10.70 24.68
CA GLN A 87 7.64 10.44 25.89
C GLN A 87 6.12 10.48 25.67
N ILE A 88 5.65 10.94 24.52
CA ILE A 88 4.23 11.16 24.24
C ILE A 88 3.72 10.05 23.33
N PRO A 89 2.89 9.12 23.84
CA PRO A 89 2.20 8.15 23.01
C PRO A 89 1.35 8.86 21.95
N LEU A 90 1.34 8.31 20.73
CA LEU A 90 0.66 8.96 19.62
C LEU A 90 -0.86 9.06 19.85
N ASP A 91 -1.48 8.04 20.41
CA ASP A 91 -2.91 8.00 20.75
C ASP A 91 -3.28 9.11 21.75
N VAL A 92 -2.45 9.30 22.79
CA VAL A 92 -2.62 10.39 23.76
C VAL A 92 -2.55 11.75 23.06
N PHE A 93 -1.57 11.95 22.17
CA PHE A 93 -1.43 13.19 21.41
C PHE A 93 -2.64 13.48 20.51
N LEU A 94 -3.20 12.47 19.85
CA LEU A 94 -4.36 12.65 18.96
C LEU A 94 -5.64 12.96 19.74
N ASN A 95 -5.82 12.35 20.91
CA ASN A 95 -7.02 12.50 21.75
C ASN A 95 -7.14 13.89 22.39
N VAL A 96 -6.03 14.58 22.66
CA VAL A 96 -6.02 15.94 23.25
C VAL A 96 -6.29 17.06 22.24
N LYS A 97 -6.61 16.72 20.98
CA LYS A 97 -6.91 17.67 19.89
C LYS A 97 -5.83 18.75 19.72
N PRO A 98 -4.68 18.43 19.08
CA PRO A 98 -3.51 19.31 18.99
C PRO A 98 -3.77 20.73 18.44
N LEU A 99 -4.80 20.92 17.62
CA LEU A 99 -5.18 22.24 17.09
C LEU A 99 -5.79 23.16 18.15
N GLU A 100 -6.49 22.61 19.15
CA GLU A 100 -7.01 23.37 20.28
C GLU A 100 -5.84 23.84 21.17
N LEU A 101 -4.86 22.95 21.44
CA LEU A 101 -3.63 23.29 22.15
C LEU A 101 -2.83 24.39 21.45
N LEU A 102 -2.66 24.27 20.12
CA LEU A 102 -2.03 25.30 19.30
C LEU A 102 -2.74 26.65 19.43
N SER A 103 -4.08 26.65 19.33
CA SER A 103 -4.86 27.90 19.39
C SER A 103 -4.69 28.58 20.74
N LYS A 104 -4.69 27.81 21.84
CA LYS A 104 -4.44 28.33 23.20
C LYS A 104 -3.03 28.90 23.35
N GLY A 105 -2.01 28.17 22.90
CA GLY A 105 -0.62 28.62 22.95
C GLY A 105 -0.37 29.88 22.12
N CYS A 106 -0.94 29.94 20.92
CA CYS A 106 -0.86 31.11 20.05
C CYS A 106 -1.63 32.31 20.63
N GLN A 107 -2.80 32.11 21.23
CA GLN A 107 -3.55 33.20 21.86
C GLN A 107 -2.77 33.85 23.00
N ALA A 108 -2.08 33.06 23.84
CA ALA A 108 -1.22 33.60 24.89
C ALA A 108 -0.05 34.43 24.30
N ALA A 109 0.61 33.91 23.25
CA ALA A 109 1.70 34.60 22.56
C ALA A 109 1.24 35.87 21.81
N LEU A 110 0.02 35.87 21.25
CA LEU A 110 -0.60 37.03 20.62
C LEU A 110 -0.89 38.13 21.63
N SER A 111 -1.48 37.78 22.78
CA SER A 111 -1.74 38.72 23.87
C SER A 111 -0.45 39.31 24.45
N ALA A 112 0.64 38.54 24.45
CA ALA A 112 1.97 39.00 24.88
C ALA A 112 2.74 39.77 23.78
N GLY A 113 2.17 39.95 22.59
CA GLY A 113 2.83 40.65 21.48
C GLY A 113 4.03 39.91 20.88
N GLN A 114 4.20 38.61 21.16
CA GLN A 114 5.34 37.82 20.70
C GLN A 114 5.20 37.35 19.24
N ILE A 115 3.96 37.22 18.75
CA ILE A 115 3.66 36.85 17.37
C ILE A 115 2.52 37.71 16.82
N THR A 116 2.37 37.72 15.49
CA THR A 116 1.22 38.34 14.82
C THR A 116 0.18 37.28 14.45
N ALA A 117 -1.10 37.67 14.37
CA ALA A 117 -2.18 36.77 13.97
C ALA A 117 -1.96 36.20 12.55
N ASN A 118 -1.30 36.98 11.68
CA ASN A 118 -0.95 36.52 10.35
C ASN A 118 0.08 35.37 10.40
N LEU A 119 1.09 35.45 11.28
CA LEU A 119 2.12 34.42 11.42
C LEU A 119 1.52 33.08 11.88
N GLU A 120 0.61 33.10 12.86
CA GLU A 120 -0.13 31.89 13.26
C GLU A 120 -0.83 31.26 12.05
N ARG A 121 -1.62 32.07 11.34
CA ARG A 121 -2.48 31.62 10.24
C ARG A 121 -1.70 31.08 9.04
N THR A 122 -0.58 31.69 8.69
CA THR A 122 0.17 31.36 7.47
C THR A 122 1.30 30.36 7.71
N THR A 123 1.81 30.25 8.94
CA THR A 123 3.04 29.50 9.23
C THR A 123 2.78 28.31 10.14
N TYR A 124 2.30 28.54 11.37
CA TYR A 124 2.22 27.49 12.38
C TYR A 124 1.00 26.58 12.21
N ARG A 125 -0.19 27.18 12.04
CA ARG A 125 -1.43 26.42 11.83
C ARG A 125 -1.39 25.55 10.57
N PRO A 126 -0.91 26.03 9.40
CA PRO A 126 -0.79 25.18 8.22
C PRO A 126 0.21 24.04 8.39
N ALA A 127 1.33 24.26 9.08
CA ALA A 127 2.33 23.21 9.33
C ALA A 127 1.73 22.06 10.16
N LEU A 128 1.06 22.38 11.28
CA LEU A 128 0.40 21.37 12.12
C LEU A 128 -0.77 20.70 11.38
N ASN A 129 -1.61 21.46 10.69
CA ASN A 129 -2.71 20.90 9.89
C ASN A 129 -2.22 19.92 8.83
N LYS A 130 -1.12 20.25 8.14
CA LYS A 130 -0.54 19.38 7.12
C LYS A 130 0.00 18.09 7.73
N PHE A 131 0.64 18.17 8.89
CA PHE A 131 1.11 17.01 9.66
C PHE A 131 -0.05 16.11 10.11
N LEU A 132 -1.10 16.68 10.72
CA LEU A 132 -2.28 15.93 11.16
C LEU A 132 -3.03 15.30 9.98
N LYS A 133 -3.19 16.05 8.88
CA LYS A 133 -3.81 15.52 7.65
C LYS A 133 -2.99 14.38 7.04
N TRP A 134 -1.66 14.46 7.11
CA TRP A 134 -0.79 13.38 6.70
C TRP A 134 -0.96 12.15 7.59
N ILE A 135 -0.92 12.32 8.92
CA ILE A 135 -1.18 11.22 9.88
C ILE A 135 -2.51 10.53 9.53
N GLN A 136 -3.59 11.28 9.32
CA GLN A 136 -4.91 10.75 8.95
C GLN A 136 -4.96 10.04 7.59
N GLN A 137 -3.95 10.19 6.73
CA GLN A 137 -3.84 9.54 5.43
C GLN A 137 -3.04 8.24 5.48
N GLU A 138 -2.25 8.03 6.51
CA GLU A 138 -1.44 6.82 6.67
C GLU A 138 -2.30 5.61 7.00
N SER A 139 -1.90 4.44 6.48
CA SER A 139 -2.66 3.19 6.61
C SER A 139 -2.76 2.71 8.07
N TRP A 140 -1.76 3.04 8.89
CA TRP A 140 -1.70 2.67 10.31
C TRP A 140 -2.49 3.61 11.22
N TYR A 141 -3.05 4.72 10.71
CA TYR A 141 -3.76 5.70 11.53
C TYR A 141 -4.97 5.14 12.26
N GLU A 142 -5.77 4.31 11.59
CA GLU A 142 -6.97 3.73 12.18
C GLU A 142 -6.60 2.84 13.39
N GLU A 143 -5.50 2.08 13.30
CA GLU A 143 -4.99 1.28 14.42
C GLU A 143 -4.51 2.13 15.60
N ALA A 144 -3.86 3.27 15.32
CA ALA A 144 -3.34 4.18 16.35
C ALA A 144 -4.42 5.05 16.99
N ALA A 145 -5.42 5.50 16.21
CA ALA A 145 -6.45 6.43 16.67
C ALA A 145 -7.64 5.74 17.35
N GLU A 146 -8.01 4.52 16.94
CA GLU A 146 -9.19 3.82 17.46
C GLU A 146 -8.88 2.86 18.62
N GLY A 147 -7.65 2.90 19.15
CA GLY A 147 -7.27 2.26 20.40
C GLY A 147 -7.78 0.83 20.53
N ARG A 148 -7.31 -0.11 19.71
CA ARG A 148 -7.58 -1.57 19.80
C ARG A 148 -8.99 -1.97 20.28
N TYR A 149 -10.06 -1.32 19.81
CA TYR A 149 -11.41 -1.86 19.93
C TYR A 149 -12.00 -2.03 18.54
N GLY A 150 -11.83 -3.24 18.02
CA GLY A 150 -12.23 -3.58 16.67
C GLY A 150 -13.73 -3.39 16.42
N LYS A 151 -14.07 -3.09 15.17
CA LYS A 151 -15.11 -3.80 14.42
C LYS A 151 -15.14 -3.32 12.97
N TYR A 152 -14.76 -4.25 12.08
CA TYR A 152 -15.02 -4.29 10.65
C TYR A 152 -14.24 -3.31 9.77
N ALA A 153 -13.13 -3.79 9.22
CA ALA A 153 -12.45 -3.42 7.98
C ALA A 153 -12.25 -1.91 7.67
N PRO A 154 -11.01 -1.46 7.41
CA PRO A 154 -10.72 -0.09 6.98
C PRO A 154 -11.63 0.39 5.85
N LYS A 155 -12.14 1.63 5.93
CA LYS A 155 -12.90 2.22 4.84
C LYS A 155 -11.96 2.44 3.65
N THR A 156 -12.10 1.65 2.60
CA THR A 156 -11.36 1.81 1.34
C THR A 156 -11.56 3.22 0.77
N ARG A 157 -10.54 4.08 0.90
CA ARG A 157 -10.52 5.44 0.33
C ARG A 157 -10.27 5.41 -1.17
N SER A 158 -11.26 5.02 -1.97
CA SER A 158 -11.19 5.12 -3.43
C SER A 158 -11.51 6.54 -3.90
N LYS A 159 -10.55 7.48 -3.83
CA LYS A 159 -10.69 8.82 -4.46
C LYS A 159 -10.21 8.89 -5.90
N ALA A 160 -9.42 7.93 -6.36
CA ALA A 160 -9.11 7.78 -7.78
C ALA A 160 -10.02 6.68 -8.33
N ASN A 161 -10.88 7.01 -9.28
CA ASN A 161 -11.59 5.99 -10.03
C ASN A 161 -10.51 5.13 -10.73
N ILE A 162 -10.32 3.90 -10.26
CA ILE A 162 -9.33 2.96 -10.80
C ILE A 162 -9.50 2.84 -12.33
N MET A 163 -10.74 2.98 -12.83
CA MET A 163 -11.01 3.03 -14.28
C MET A 163 -10.39 4.25 -14.98
N ALA A 164 -10.37 5.43 -14.35
CA ALA A 164 -9.78 6.64 -14.93
C ALA A 164 -8.25 6.57 -14.97
N ALA A 165 -7.61 6.01 -13.92
CA ALA A 165 -6.17 5.80 -13.89
C ALA A 165 -5.70 4.70 -14.87
N ASN A 166 -6.59 3.75 -15.20
CA ASN A 166 -6.31 2.66 -16.13
C ASN A 166 -6.74 2.94 -17.59
N ARG A 167 -7.43 4.06 -17.86
CA ARG A 167 -7.77 4.47 -19.25
C ARG A 167 -6.49 4.73 -20.04
N GLY A 168 -6.26 3.92 -21.08
CA GLY A 168 -5.16 4.07 -22.03
C GLY A 168 -3.85 3.36 -21.68
N ARG A 169 -3.70 2.76 -20.50
CA ARG A 169 -2.41 2.17 -20.07
C ARG A 169 -2.22 0.68 -20.35
N ARG A 170 -3.23 -0.06 -20.78
CA ARG A 170 -3.03 -1.47 -21.19
C ARG A 170 -3.91 -1.78 -22.38
N SER A 171 -3.28 -1.93 -23.54
CA SER A 171 -3.82 -2.85 -24.55
C SER A 171 -3.76 -4.25 -23.94
N LEU A 172 -4.79 -4.62 -23.17
CA LEU A 172 -5.01 -5.99 -22.69
C LEU A 172 -5.20 -6.97 -23.86
N HIS A 173 -5.33 -6.47 -25.08
CA HIS A 173 -5.74 -7.24 -26.26
C HIS A 173 -4.58 -7.83 -27.06
N ALA A 174 -3.33 -7.43 -26.82
CA ALA A 174 -2.18 -8.11 -27.39
C ALA A 174 -1.56 -9.03 -26.33
N ASN A 175 -2.17 -10.19 -26.09
CA ASN A 175 -1.48 -11.33 -25.50
C ASN A 175 -0.94 -12.19 -26.64
N PRO A 176 0.20 -11.81 -27.28
CA PRO A 176 0.71 -12.50 -28.48
C PRO A 176 1.07 -13.97 -28.21
N TYR A 177 1.17 -14.35 -26.93
CA TYR A 177 1.56 -15.69 -26.50
C TYR A 177 0.38 -16.56 -26.07
N GLY A 178 -0.85 -16.03 -25.96
CA GLY A 178 -2.01 -16.84 -25.53
C GLY A 178 -2.39 -17.90 -26.56
N LEU A 179 -2.81 -19.07 -26.09
CA LEU A 179 -3.28 -20.15 -26.95
C LEU A 179 -4.59 -19.71 -27.62
N LYS A 180 -4.70 -19.89 -28.94
CA LYS A 180 -5.94 -19.54 -29.65
C LYS A 180 -7.02 -20.57 -29.33
N GLU A 181 -8.28 -20.14 -29.32
CA GLU A 181 -9.40 -21.07 -29.08
C GLU A 181 -9.46 -22.18 -30.14
N SER A 182 -9.10 -21.86 -31.38
CA SER A 182 -9.02 -22.83 -32.49
C SER A 182 -7.93 -23.89 -32.31
N GLU A 183 -6.99 -23.69 -31.37
CA GLU A 183 -5.89 -24.62 -31.07
C GLU A 183 -6.22 -25.53 -29.87
N LEU A 184 -7.40 -25.37 -29.24
CA LEU A 184 -7.79 -26.23 -28.14
C LEU A 184 -8.03 -27.66 -28.63
N THR A 185 -7.32 -28.61 -28.02
CA THR A 185 -7.56 -30.03 -28.28
C THR A 185 -8.92 -30.45 -27.71
N PRO A 186 -9.52 -31.55 -28.19
CA PRO A 186 -10.76 -32.09 -27.63
C PRO A 186 -10.67 -32.35 -26.11
N LYS A 187 -9.49 -32.73 -25.62
CA LYS A 187 -9.20 -32.89 -24.19
C LYS A 187 -9.34 -31.56 -23.45
N LEU A 188 -8.69 -30.50 -23.92
CA LEU A 188 -8.73 -29.18 -23.28
C LEU A 188 -10.13 -28.56 -23.35
N LEU A 189 -10.87 -28.75 -24.45
CA LEU A 189 -12.26 -28.31 -24.57
C LEU A 189 -13.14 -28.97 -23.50
N LYS A 190 -13.03 -30.30 -23.34
CA LYS A 190 -13.76 -31.03 -22.30
C LYS A 190 -13.40 -30.55 -20.89
N GLN A 191 -12.12 -30.30 -20.60
CA GLN A 191 -11.69 -29.74 -19.31
C GLN A 191 -12.23 -28.33 -19.08
N LEU A 192 -12.30 -27.50 -20.13
CA LEU A 192 -12.86 -26.16 -20.06
C LEU A 192 -14.36 -26.18 -19.77
N GLU A 193 -15.12 -27.05 -20.41
CA GLU A 193 -16.56 -27.24 -20.17
C GLU A 193 -16.83 -27.74 -18.74
N GLN A 194 -16.01 -28.68 -18.26
CA GLN A 194 -16.09 -29.18 -16.88
C GLN A 194 -15.84 -28.05 -15.87
N LEU A 195 -14.78 -27.26 -16.08
CA LEU A 195 -14.45 -26.13 -15.24
C LEU A 195 -15.54 -25.04 -15.30
N HIS A 196 -16.07 -24.75 -16.49
CA HIS A 196 -17.19 -23.81 -16.66
C HIS A 196 -18.41 -24.25 -15.86
N THR A 197 -18.82 -25.51 -16.01
CA THR A 197 -19.96 -26.09 -15.31
C THR A 197 -19.76 -26.03 -13.79
N PHE A 198 -18.55 -26.37 -13.30
CA PHE A 198 -18.21 -26.29 -11.89
C PHE A 198 -18.30 -24.85 -11.33
N CYS A 199 -17.71 -23.88 -12.04
CA CYS A 199 -17.66 -22.49 -11.59
C CYS A 199 -19.03 -21.78 -11.70
N THR A 200 -19.78 -22.00 -12.77
CA THR A 200 -20.97 -21.21 -13.11
C THR A 200 -22.30 -21.94 -12.87
N GLY A 201 -22.27 -23.25 -12.63
CA GLY A 201 -23.46 -24.07 -12.36
C GLY A 201 -24.26 -23.55 -11.16
N GLU A 202 -25.58 -23.62 -11.23
CA GLU A 202 -26.47 -23.16 -10.15
C GLU A 202 -26.29 -24.00 -8.89
N TYR A 203 -26.37 -25.32 -9.04
CA TYR A 203 -26.10 -26.30 -8.00
C TYR A 203 -24.95 -27.22 -8.41
N VAL A 204 -23.83 -27.13 -7.68
CA VAL A 204 -22.67 -28.00 -7.87
C VAL A 204 -22.35 -28.66 -6.52
N PRO A 205 -22.52 -29.98 -6.39
CA PRO A 205 -22.21 -30.68 -5.16
C PRO A 205 -20.77 -30.39 -4.70
N LYS A 206 -20.59 -30.13 -3.40
CA LYS A 206 -19.28 -29.86 -2.74
C LYS A 206 -18.59 -28.54 -3.13
N ARG A 207 -19.18 -27.68 -3.96
CA ARG A 207 -18.65 -26.33 -4.16
C ARG A 207 -18.86 -25.50 -2.90
N GLN A 208 -17.77 -25.00 -2.30
CA GLN A 208 -17.82 -24.15 -1.10
C GLN A 208 -18.17 -22.69 -1.43
N ASP A 209 -17.80 -22.23 -2.62
CA ASP A 209 -18.00 -20.85 -3.05
C ASP A 209 -19.36 -20.61 -3.72
N LYS A 210 -19.76 -19.34 -3.73
CA LYS A 210 -20.91 -18.87 -4.50
C LYS A 210 -20.66 -19.09 -6.00
N LYS A 211 -21.75 -19.29 -6.74
CA LYS A 211 -21.74 -19.33 -8.22
C LYS A 211 -20.94 -18.14 -8.78
N MET A 212 -19.98 -18.45 -9.65
CA MET A 212 -19.21 -17.47 -10.39
C MET A 212 -20.07 -16.82 -11.48
N ARG A 213 -19.93 -15.51 -11.67
CA ARG A 213 -20.58 -14.81 -12.80
C ARG A 213 -19.87 -15.15 -14.10
N GLU A 214 -20.62 -15.21 -15.20
CA GLU A 214 -20.09 -15.54 -16.53
C GLU A 214 -18.91 -14.63 -16.95
N VAL A 215 -19.02 -13.33 -16.67
CA VAL A 215 -17.94 -12.36 -16.96
C VAL A 215 -16.64 -12.69 -16.20
N THR A 216 -16.75 -13.18 -14.97
CA THR A 216 -15.59 -13.59 -14.17
C THR A 216 -14.99 -14.87 -14.74
N PHE A 217 -15.83 -15.82 -15.16
CA PHE A 217 -15.36 -17.03 -15.81
C PHE A 217 -14.65 -16.73 -17.14
N ASN A 218 -15.16 -15.82 -17.96
CA ASN A 218 -14.50 -15.43 -19.21
C ASN A 218 -13.11 -14.81 -18.98
N ASN A 219 -12.92 -14.09 -17.87
CA ASN A 219 -11.61 -13.62 -17.45
C ASN A 219 -10.69 -14.80 -17.06
N HIS A 220 -11.21 -15.81 -16.37
CA HIS A 220 -10.49 -17.05 -16.07
C HIS A 220 -10.13 -17.84 -17.34
N LYS A 221 -11.05 -18.01 -18.29
CA LYS A 221 -10.78 -18.60 -19.61
C LYS A 221 -9.63 -17.88 -20.31
N THR A 222 -9.66 -16.55 -20.34
CA THR A 222 -8.58 -15.74 -20.96
C THR A 222 -7.23 -15.99 -20.28
N ARG A 223 -7.19 -16.04 -18.94
CA ARG A 223 -5.97 -16.34 -18.18
C ARG A 223 -5.48 -17.77 -18.44
N LEU A 224 -6.39 -18.72 -18.52
CA LEU A 224 -6.07 -20.12 -18.80
C LEU A 224 -5.44 -20.27 -20.19
N LEU A 225 -6.00 -19.61 -21.20
CA LEU A 225 -5.42 -19.57 -22.54
C LEU A 225 -4.03 -18.89 -22.54
N ASN A 226 -3.83 -17.86 -21.71
CA ASN A 226 -2.52 -17.20 -21.60
C ASN A 226 -1.45 -18.13 -21.04
N ILE A 227 -1.73 -18.88 -19.96
CA ILE A 227 -0.73 -19.80 -19.38
C ILE A 227 -0.48 -21.01 -20.29
N LEU A 228 -1.54 -21.60 -20.90
CA LEU A 228 -1.37 -22.68 -21.87
C LEU A 228 -0.59 -22.24 -23.10
N GLY A 229 -0.84 -21.01 -23.54
CA GLY A 229 -0.13 -20.39 -24.64
C GLY A 229 1.34 -20.14 -24.31
N TRP A 230 1.66 -19.70 -23.09
CA TRP A 230 3.03 -19.60 -22.61
C TRP A 230 3.73 -20.97 -22.57
N LEU A 231 3.06 -22.00 -22.04
CA LEU A 231 3.61 -23.36 -22.01
C LEU A 231 3.98 -23.86 -23.41
N LYS A 232 3.09 -23.68 -24.38
CA LYS A 232 3.32 -24.09 -25.77
C LYS A 232 4.38 -23.21 -26.47
N ASN A 233 4.18 -21.90 -26.44
CA ASN A 233 4.91 -20.97 -27.32
C ASN A 233 6.24 -20.50 -26.74
N VAL A 234 6.46 -20.63 -25.42
CA VAL A 234 7.67 -20.18 -24.73
C VAL A 234 8.40 -21.37 -24.11
N GLU A 235 7.71 -22.24 -23.38
CA GLU A 235 8.30 -23.43 -22.75
C GLU A 235 8.36 -24.66 -23.66
N SER A 236 7.88 -24.53 -24.91
CA SER A 236 7.94 -25.58 -25.94
C SER A 236 7.22 -26.89 -25.58
N TYR A 237 6.19 -26.83 -24.75
CA TYR A 237 5.32 -27.98 -24.46
C TYR A 237 4.56 -28.40 -25.72
N GLN A 238 4.42 -29.71 -25.93
CA GLN A 238 3.57 -30.24 -26.99
C GLN A 238 2.10 -30.03 -26.62
N LEU A 239 1.30 -29.68 -27.62
CA LEU A 239 -0.13 -29.39 -27.43
C LEU A 239 -0.91 -30.60 -26.87
N ALA A 240 -0.48 -31.82 -27.18
CA ALA A 240 -1.06 -33.06 -26.67
C ALA A 240 -0.83 -33.26 -25.17
N ASP A 241 0.26 -32.71 -24.63
CA ASP A 241 0.67 -32.88 -23.23
C ASP A 241 0.06 -31.81 -22.31
N LEU A 242 -0.55 -30.78 -22.88
CA LEU A 242 -1.21 -29.74 -22.10
C LEU A 242 -2.40 -30.31 -21.32
N ASP A 243 -2.50 -29.89 -20.07
CA ASP A 243 -3.54 -30.27 -19.13
C ASP A 243 -3.72 -29.14 -18.10
N PHE A 244 -4.96 -28.88 -17.67
CA PHE A 244 -5.19 -27.87 -16.63
C PHE A 244 -4.55 -28.24 -15.30
N LYS A 245 -4.28 -29.53 -15.03
CA LYS A 245 -3.56 -29.97 -13.83
C LYS A 245 -2.16 -29.35 -13.69
N LEU A 246 -1.55 -28.89 -14.79
CA LEU A 246 -0.27 -28.17 -14.76
C LEU A 246 -0.35 -26.87 -13.95
N LEU A 247 -1.55 -26.29 -13.76
CA LEU A 247 -1.74 -25.12 -12.91
C LEU A 247 -1.58 -25.45 -11.41
N ASN A 248 -1.53 -26.72 -11.02
CA ASN A 248 -1.30 -27.13 -9.64
C ASN A 248 0.20 -27.34 -9.34
N ASP A 249 1.07 -27.24 -10.35
CA ASP A 249 2.51 -27.24 -10.19
C ASP A 249 2.98 -25.83 -9.79
N LEU A 250 3.40 -25.70 -8.52
CA LEU A 250 3.80 -24.42 -7.95
C LEU A 250 5.07 -23.87 -8.58
N ASP A 251 6.02 -24.74 -8.94
CA ASP A 251 7.30 -24.33 -9.55
C ASP A 251 7.04 -23.78 -10.96
N LEU A 252 6.12 -24.42 -11.70
CA LEU A 252 5.70 -23.96 -13.02
C LEU A 252 4.96 -22.62 -12.96
N LEU A 253 4.07 -22.43 -11.97
CA LEU A 253 3.38 -21.16 -11.74
C LEU A 253 4.36 -20.04 -11.34
N GLU A 254 5.32 -20.33 -10.46
CA GLU A 254 6.35 -19.37 -10.06
C GLU A 254 7.18 -18.93 -11.26
N LYS A 255 7.60 -19.89 -12.10
CA LYS A 255 8.31 -19.60 -13.35
C LYS A 255 7.48 -18.73 -14.29
N PHE A 256 6.19 -19.02 -14.44
CA PHE A 256 5.27 -18.22 -15.25
C PHE A 256 5.12 -16.78 -14.71
N PHE A 257 5.04 -16.61 -13.38
CA PHE A 257 4.93 -15.29 -12.76
C PHE A 257 6.20 -14.48 -12.90
N ALA A 258 7.36 -15.10 -12.65
CA ALA A 258 8.66 -14.47 -12.84
C ALA A 258 8.83 -13.99 -14.29
N TRP A 259 8.53 -14.85 -15.26
CA TRP A 259 8.53 -14.49 -16.68
C TRP A 259 7.57 -13.34 -16.99
N GLY A 260 6.31 -13.41 -16.53
CA GLY A 260 5.32 -12.39 -16.80
C GLY A 260 5.68 -11.03 -16.19
N ILE A 261 6.28 -11.00 -15.01
CA ILE A 261 6.70 -9.75 -14.35
C ILE A 261 7.95 -9.18 -15.02
N ASN A 262 8.98 -10.01 -15.21
CA ASN A 262 10.29 -9.55 -15.69
C ASN A 262 10.29 -9.24 -17.19
N GLU A 263 9.67 -10.10 -18.01
CA GLU A 263 9.73 -9.99 -19.47
C GLU A 263 8.54 -9.23 -20.07
N ARG A 264 7.39 -9.20 -19.38
CA ARG A 264 6.16 -8.56 -19.89
C ARG A 264 5.76 -7.31 -19.10
N GLY A 265 6.48 -6.97 -18.04
CA GLY A 265 6.18 -5.81 -17.18
C GLY A 265 4.83 -5.93 -16.46
N ASN A 266 4.34 -7.15 -16.23
CA ASN A 266 3.11 -7.36 -15.49
C ASN A 266 3.28 -7.01 -14.01
N THR A 267 2.17 -6.65 -13.36
CA THR A 267 2.15 -6.28 -11.93
C THR A 267 1.80 -7.49 -11.06
N CYS A 268 2.10 -7.48 -9.76
CA CYS A 268 1.68 -8.56 -8.84
C CYS A 268 0.16 -8.83 -8.86
N GLY A 269 -0.67 -7.79 -9.05
CA GLY A 269 -2.12 -7.97 -9.21
C GLY A 269 -2.55 -8.76 -10.45
N TRP A 270 -1.71 -8.85 -11.49
CA TRP A 270 -1.94 -9.76 -12.62
C TRP A 270 -1.73 -11.21 -12.18
N ALA A 271 -0.64 -11.50 -11.46
CA ALA A 271 -0.31 -12.83 -10.96
C ALA A 271 -1.38 -13.37 -9.98
N MET A 272 -1.90 -12.52 -9.08
CA MET A 272 -3.01 -12.89 -8.18
C MET A 272 -4.21 -13.48 -8.92
N GLY A 273 -4.50 -12.95 -10.11
CA GLY A 273 -5.59 -13.46 -10.94
C GLY A 273 -5.38 -14.89 -11.46
N PHE A 274 -4.13 -15.34 -11.58
CA PHE A 274 -3.80 -16.72 -11.93
C PHE A 274 -3.81 -17.62 -10.70
N CYS A 275 -3.44 -17.11 -9.52
CA CYS A 275 -3.61 -17.86 -8.27
C CYS A 275 -5.09 -18.21 -8.03
N ASP A 276 -5.99 -17.24 -8.22
CA ASP A 276 -7.45 -17.49 -8.14
C ASP A 276 -7.91 -18.56 -9.14
N LEU A 277 -7.36 -18.53 -10.36
CA LEU A 277 -7.65 -19.53 -11.39
C LEU A 277 -7.15 -20.92 -10.97
N ALA A 278 -5.90 -21.04 -10.51
CA ALA A 278 -5.31 -22.29 -10.08
C ALA A 278 -6.09 -22.92 -8.92
N LEU A 279 -6.53 -22.11 -7.95
CA LEU A 279 -7.39 -22.57 -6.85
C LEU A 279 -8.74 -23.11 -7.32
N ASN A 280 -9.30 -22.58 -8.42
CA ASN A 280 -10.54 -23.12 -9.00
C ASN A 280 -10.31 -24.41 -9.79
N VAL A 281 -9.13 -24.58 -10.39
CA VAL A 281 -8.73 -25.82 -11.09
C VAL A 281 -8.38 -26.95 -10.12
N ALA A 282 -7.86 -26.61 -8.93
CA ALA A 282 -7.50 -27.57 -7.91
C ALA A 282 -8.69 -28.21 -7.18
N LYS A 283 -9.89 -27.61 -7.28
CA LYS A 283 -11.13 -28.09 -6.64
C LYS A 283 -11.82 -29.16 -7.47
#